data_AF-A0A822G9E7-F1
#
_entry.id   AF-A0A822G9E7-F1
#
_cell.length_a   1.000
_cell.length_b   1.000
_cell.length_c   1.000
_cell.angle_alpha   90.00
_cell.angle_beta   90.00
_cell.angle_gamma   90.00
#
_symmetry.space_group_name_H-M   'P 1'
#
loop_
_entity.id
_entity.type
_entity.pdbx_description
1 polymer ?
#
loop_
_entity_poly.entity_id
_entity_poly.type
_entity_poly.pdbx_seq_one_letter_code
_entity_poly.pdbx_strand_id
1 'polypeptide(L)'
;QFGRNRDEWLDKIKKECQLIAIERDRGVLVICETICDAEHIRSCLSDQHRNLKLYLRSDLAEHVKPEEVHSGDVIIATNLAGRGTDLKTMTEVNDRGGLHVIVTFMPRNSRIEQQAFGRAGRQGQPGSARLIVCSEDQLATSESIDESRTIDQWKERRDRLEMVEMNIAEVQVRQIELKDCLLIQFLDLVHSQKSDI
;
A
#
# COMPACT_ATOMS: atom_id res chain seq x y z
N GLN A 1 14.10 -0.66 -2.38
CA GLN A 1 15.30 -0.04 -1.80
C GLN A 1 14.98 0.49 -0.41
N PHE A 2 15.93 0.48 0.52
CA PHE A 2 15.77 1.14 1.83
C PHE A 2 16.45 2.51 1.81
N GLY A 3 15.80 3.55 2.32
CA GLY A 3 16.49 4.75 2.81
C GLY A 3 16.74 4.58 4.30
N ARG A 4 17.98 4.82 4.76
CA ARG A 4 18.32 4.68 6.19
C ARG A 4 17.57 5.69 7.05
N ASN A 5 17.40 6.89 6.53
CA ASN A 5 16.66 7.98 7.15
C ASN A 5 15.66 8.62 6.18
N ARG A 6 14.84 9.55 6.70
CA ARG A 6 13.85 10.29 5.91
C ARG A 6 14.45 11.05 4.71
N ASP A 7 15.64 11.63 4.86
CA ASP A 7 16.30 12.37 3.77
C ASP A 7 16.75 11.45 2.63
N GLU A 8 17.39 10.32 2.95
CA GLU A 8 17.83 9.32 1.97
C GLU A 8 16.61 8.66 1.29
N TRP A 9 15.54 8.42 2.05
CA TRP A 9 14.28 7.91 1.51
C TRP A 9 13.68 8.87 0.48
N LEU A 10 13.64 10.17 0.78
CA LEU A 10 13.18 11.20 -0.17
C LEU A 10 14.08 11.29 -1.39
N ASP A 11 15.40 11.31 -1.21
CA ASP A 11 16.36 11.37 -2.31
C ASP A 11 16.22 10.19 -3.27
N LYS A 12 15.97 8.98 -2.73
CA LYS A 12 15.70 7.78 -3.56
C LYS A 12 14.40 7.91 -4.33
N ILE A 13 13.33 8.43 -3.72
CA ILE A 13 12.06 8.68 -4.42
C ILE A 13 12.27 9.72 -5.53
N LYS A 14 12.96 10.83 -5.25
CA LYS A 14 13.26 11.87 -6.23
C LYS A 14 14.04 11.31 -7.42
N LYS A 15 15.11 10.57 -7.16
CA LYS A 15 15.93 9.94 -8.21
C LYS A 15 15.13 8.96 -9.05
N GLU A 16 14.27 8.15 -8.45
CA GLU A 16 13.42 7.22 -9.20
C GLU A 16 12.38 7.97 -10.05
N CYS A 17 11.71 8.98 -9.50
CA CYS A 17 10.78 9.81 -10.24
C CYS A 17 11.47 10.51 -11.42
N GLN A 18 12.67 11.06 -11.21
CA GLN A 18 13.45 11.71 -12.26
C GLN A 18 13.86 10.72 -13.36
N LEU A 19 14.41 9.57 -12.99
CA LEU A 19 14.79 8.52 -13.94
C LEU A 19 13.59 8.05 -14.79
N ILE A 20 12.43 7.83 -14.18
CA ILE A 20 11.29 7.24 -14.88
C ILE A 20 10.46 8.29 -15.61
N ALA A 21 10.13 9.40 -14.96
CA ALA A 21 9.26 10.42 -15.53
C ALA A 21 10.00 11.34 -16.52
N ILE A 22 11.29 11.63 -16.30
CA ILE A 22 12.04 12.55 -17.17
C ILE A 22 12.88 11.77 -18.19
N GLU A 23 13.73 10.85 -17.75
CA GLU A 23 14.66 10.17 -18.67
C GLU A 23 13.98 9.10 -19.54
N ARG A 24 12.99 8.39 -18.97
CA ARG A 24 12.22 7.36 -19.69
C ARG A 24 10.86 7.86 -20.19
N ASP A 25 10.46 9.05 -19.77
CA ASP A 25 9.23 9.73 -20.19
C ASP A 25 7.96 8.86 -20.03
N ARG A 26 7.87 8.20 -18.87
CA ARG A 26 6.75 7.34 -18.46
C ARG A 26 5.94 7.99 -17.34
N GLY A 27 4.68 7.60 -17.20
CA GLY A 27 3.89 7.97 -16.02
C GLY A 27 4.40 7.28 -14.75
N VAL A 28 4.40 7.99 -13.63
CA VAL A 28 4.78 7.50 -12.29
C VAL A 28 3.62 7.68 -11.32
N LEU A 29 3.28 6.63 -10.59
CA LEU A 29 2.35 6.66 -9.46
C LEU A 29 3.11 6.40 -8.16
N VAL A 30 3.17 7.39 -7.28
CA VAL A 30 3.74 7.28 -5.94
C VAL A 30 2.61 7.03 -4.95
N ILE A 31 2.67 5.91 -4.22
CA ILE A 31 1.68 5.51 -3.22
C ILE A 31 2.27 5.68 -1.83
N CYS A 32 1.65 6.57 -1.06
CA CYS A 32 2.04 6.90 0.30
C CYS A 32 1.09 6.27 1.32
N GLU A 33 1.62 5.97 2.50
CA GLU A 33 0.81 5.50 3.63
C GLU A 33 -0.02 6.63 4.22
N THR A 34 0.61 7.79 4.47
CA THR A 34 -0.02 8.93 5.11
C THR A 34 -0.21 10.12 4.16
N ILE A 35 -1.16 11.01 4.50
CA ILE A 35 -1.36 12.28 3.80
C ILE A 35 -0.14 13.19 3.95
N CYS A 36 0.46 13.21 5.15
CA CYS A 36 1.65 14.01 5.45
C CYS A 36 2.82 13.63 4.52
N ASP A 37 3.08 12.33 4.34
CA ASP A 37 4.12 11.86 3.42
C ASP A 37 3.84 12.26 1.98
N ALA A 38 2.58 12.16 1.54
CA ALA A 38 2.17 12.55 0.19
C ALA A 38 2.37 14.06 -0.05
N GLU A 39 1.98 14.91 0.89
CA GLU A 39 2.18 16.36 0.81
C GLU A 39 3.67 16.73 0.87
N HIS A 40 4.43 16.07 1.72
CA HIS A 40 5.86 16.31 1.87
C HIS A 40 6.62 15.93 0.59
N ILE A 41 6.34 14.77 0.02
CA ILE A 41 6.91 14.34 -1.27
C ILE A 41 6.48 15.30 -2.38
N ARG A 42 5.23 15.77 -2.39
CA ARG A 42 4.74 16.74 -3.39
C ARG A 42 5.53 18.05 -3.32
N SER A 43 5.66 18.63 -2.14
CA SER A 43 6.42 19.86 -1.91
C SER A 43 7.87 19.70 -2.37
N CYS A 44 8.45 18.54 -2.12
CA CYS A 44 9.80 18.20 -2.54
C CYS A 44 9.98 18.03 -4.06
N LEU A 45 8.94 17.65 -4.79
CA LEU A 45 8.98 17.37 -6.23
C LEU A 45 8.46 18.51 -7.10
N SER A 46 7.80 19.52 -6.51
CA SER A 46 7.17 20.62 -7.26
C SER A 46 8.15 21.40 -8.12
N ASP A 47 9.40 21.53 -7.67
CA ASP A 47 10.42 22.28 -8.38
C ASP A 47 11.04 21.49 -9.55
N GLN A 48 10.93 20.15 -9.50
CA GLN A 48 11.58 19.25 -10.46
C GLN A 48 10.64 18.73 -11.54
N HIS A 49 9.33 18.67 -11.27
CA HIS A 49 8.34 18.09 -12.16
C HIS A 49 7.20 19.07 -12.48
N ARG A 50 7.01 19.39 -13.77
CA ARG A 50 5.94 20.27 -14.24
C ARG A 50 4.53 19.67 -14.09
N ASN A 51 4.39 18.36 -14.26
CA ASN A 51 3.09 17.67 -14.30
C ASN A 51 2.88 16.83 -13.04
N LEU A 52 2.85 17.50 -11.89
CA LEU A 52 2.65 16.87 -10.59
C LEU A 52 1.17 16.90 -10.18
N LYS A 53 0.56 15.73 -10.04
CA LYS A 53 -0.85 15.56 -9.63
C LYS A 53 -0.91 14.97 -8.23
N LEU A 54 -1.72 15.54 -7.34
CA LEU A 54 -1.93 15.03 -5.99
C LEU A 54 -3.36 14.49 -5.86
N TYR A 55 -3.47 13.22 -5.47
CA TYR A 55 -4.74 12.52 -5.30
C TYR A 55 -4.88 11.98 -3.88
N LEU A 56 -5.47 12.79 -3.01
CA LEU A 56 -5.76 12.44 -1.63
C LEU A 56 -7.24 12.14 -1.46
N ARG A 57 -7.56 11.20 -0.57
CA ARG A 57 -8.94 10.97 -0.13
C ARG A 57 -9.04 11.36 1.33
N SER A 58 -9.73 12.47 1.60
CA SER A 58 -10.21 12.84 2.92
C SER A 58 -11.71 13.02 2.86
N ASP A 59 -12.40 12.79 3.97
CA ASP A 59 -13.87 12.86 4.06
C ASP A 59 -14.44 14.26 3.76
N LEU A 60 -13.57 15.27 3.64
CA LEU A 60 -13.89 16.69 3.49
C LEU A 60 -13.37 17.32 2.18
N ALA A 61 -12.51 16.63 1.42
CA ALA A 61 -11.90 17.20 0.22
C ALA A 61 -11.99 16.23 -0.96
N GLU A 62 -12.82 16.59 -1.92
CA GLU A 62 -12.99 15.94 -3.21
C GLU A 62 -11.80 16.30 -4.12
N HIS A 63 -10.66 15.64 -3.93
CA HIS A 63 -9.56 15.78 -4.87
C HIS A 63 -9.90 15.01 -6.15
N VAL A 64 -9.83 15.73 -7.28
CA VAL A 64 -10.16 15.23 -8.61
C VAL A 64 -9.29 14.01 -8.92
N LYS A 65 -9.94 12.88 -9.15
CA LYS A 65 -9.31 11.66 -9.64
C LYS A 65 -8.65 11.97 -10.99
N PRO A 66 -7.37 11.60 -11.21
CA PRO A 66 -6.79 11.67 -12.56
C PRO A 66 -7.54 10.68 -13.46
N GLU A 67 -8.20 11.18 -14.50
CA GLU A 67 -8.89 10.32 -15.48
C GLU A 67 -7.88 9.62 -16.39
N GLU A 68 -6.82 10.34 -16.77
CA GLU A 68 -5.79 9.90 -17.71
C GLU A 68 -4.37 10.20 -17.19
N VAL A 69 -3.45 9.29 -17.51
CA VAL A 69 -2.02 9.39 -17.19
C VAL A 69 -1.23 9.52 -18.49
N HIS A 70 -0.53 10.64 -18.61
CA HIS A 70 0.33 10.96 -19.75
C HIS A 70 1.80 10.67 -19.45
N SER A 71 2.61 10.70 -20.51
CA SER A 71 4.08 10.65 -20.39
C SER A 71 4.60 11.79 -19.51
N GLY A 72 5.52 11.45 -18.60
CA GLY A 72 6.10 12.39 -17.64
C GLY A 72 5.21 12.82 -16.47
N ASP A 73 3.96 12.33 -16.40
CA ASP A 73 3.09 12.61 -15.25
C ASP A 73 3.64 11.93 -13.98
N VAL A 74 3.65 12.69 -12.89
CA VAL A 74 3.91 12.16 -11.55
C VAL A 74 2.66 12.33 -10.71
N ILE A 75 2.04 11.22 -10.34
CA ILE A 75 0.81 11.19 -9.54
C ILE A 75 1.20 10.71 -8.14
N ILE A 76 0.95 11.54 -7.12
CA ILE A 76 1.13 11.16 -5.73
C ILE A 76 -0.24 10.86 -5.14
N ALA A 77 -0.41 9.69 -4.55
CA ALA A 77 -1.67 9.26 -3.96
C ALA A 77 -1.48 8.59 -2.60
N THR A 78 -2.49 8.65 -1.74
CA THR A 78 -2.53 7.80 -0.55
C THR A 78 -3.08 6.42 -0.87
N ASN A 79 -2.71 5.43 -0.06
CA ASN A 79 -3.20 4.05 -0.18
C ASN A 79 -4.75 4.00 -0.25
N LEU A 80 -5.43 4.83 0.55
CA LEU A 80 -6.89 4.91 0.59
C LEU A 80 -7.50 5.57 -0.65
N ALA A 81 -6.85 6.60 -1.21
CA ALA A 81 -7.32 7.29 -2.40
C ALA A 81 -7.28 6.36 -3.63
N GLY A 82 -6.25 5.54 -3.75
CA GLY A 82 -6.11 4.64 -4.89
C GLY A 82 -7.15 3.52 -4.94
N ARG A 83 -7.76 3.09 -3.83
CA ARG A 83 -8.53 1.83 -3.79
C ARG A 83 -9.74 1.86 -4.74
N GLY A 84 -9.77 0.94 -5.71
CA GLY A 84 -10.83 0.85 -6.72
C GLY A 84 -10.68 1.84 -7.89
N THR A 85 -9.64 2.67 -7.87
CA THR A 85 -9.38 3.69 -8.88
C THR A 85 -8.59 3.11 -10.03
N ASP A 86 -9.24 2.97 -11.18
CA ASP A 86 -8.57 2.73 -12.46
C ASP A 86 -7.96 4.03 -12.99
N LEU A 87 -6.63 4.03 -13.19
CA LEU A 87 -5.89 5.10 -13.83
C LEU A 87 -5.65 4.66 -15.28
N LYS A 88 -6.35 5.29 -16.23
CA LYS A 88 -6.16 4.95 -17.64
C LYS A 88 -4.84 5.52 -18.13
N THR A 89 -3.92 4.63 -18.51
CA THR A 89 -2.67 5.03 -19.15
C THR A 89 -2.92 5.29 -20.63
N MET A 90 -2.36 6.38 -21.13
CA MET A 90 -2.38 6.68 -22.56
C MET A 90 -1.41 5.77 -23.33
N THR A 91 -1.64 5.61 -24.63
CA THR A 91 -0.82 4.77 -25.52
C THR A 91 0.66 5.12 -25.43
N GLU A 92 0.99 6.42 -25.38
CA GLU A 92 2.35 6.94 -25.24
C GLU A 92 3.08 6.43 -23.98
N VAL A 93 2.36 6.22 -22.88
CA VAL A 93 2.91 5.68 -21.63
C VAL A 93 3.15 4.18 -21.79
N ASN A 94 2.19 3.47 -22.38
CA ASN A 94 2.27 2.01 -22.58
C ASN A 94 3.40 1.63 -23.53
N ASP A 95 3.58 2.36 -24.62
CA ASP A 95 4.66 2.15 -25.60
C ASP A 95 6.06 2.31 -24.99
N ARG A 96 6.17 3.10 -23.91
CA ARG A 96 7.42 3.35 -23.17
C ARG A 96 7.61 2.41 -21.99
N GLY A 97 6.78 1.37 -21.87
CA GLY A 97 6.86 0.37 -20.79
C GLY A 97 5.84 0.55 -19.67
N GLY A 98 4.86 1.45 -19.86
CA GLY A 98 3.67 1.59 -19.02
C GLY A 98 3.88 2.34 -17.71
N LEU A 99 2.85 2.31 -16.86
CA LEU A 99 2.87 3.00 -15.57
C LEU A 99 3.94 2.41 -14.65
N HIS A 100 4.71 3.28 -14.01
CA HIS A 100 5.61 2.87 -12.94
C HIS A 100 5.00 3.17 -11.57
N VAL A 101 4.95 2.19 -10.68
CA VAL A 101 4.40 2.36 -9.34
C VAL A 101 5.51 2.36 -8.30
N ILE A 102 5.59 3.40 -7.50
CA ILE A 102 6.49 3.51 -6.35
C ILE A 102 5.64 3.38 -5.09
N VAL A 103 5.90 2.37 -4.26
CA VAL A 103 5.28 2.24 -2.94
C VAL A 103 6.27 2.73 -1.91
N THR A 104 5.90 3.72 -1.12
CA THR A 104 6.84 4.45 -0.24
C THR A 104 6.89 3.95 1.20
N PHE A 105 6.11 2.92 1.52
CA PHE A 105 5.96 2.34 2.85
C PHE A 105 5.96 0.81 2.78
N MET A 106 6.23 0.12 3.90
CA MET A 106 6.17 -1.34 3.94
C MET A 106 4.71 -1.81 4.03
N PRO A 107 4.17 -2.54 3.03
CA PRO A 107 2.81 -3.05 3.10
C PRO A 107 2.65 -4.05 4.24
N ARG A 108 1.52 -3.96 4.95
CA ARG A 108 1.21 -4.82 6.11
C ARG A 108 1.14 -6.31 5.77
N ASN A 109 0.80 -6.64 4.53
CA ASN A 109 0.81 -8.01 4.03
C ASN A 109 1.08 -8.10 2.53
N SER A 110 1.31 -9.32 2.07
CA SER A 110 1.54 -9.66 0.66
C SER A 110 0.38 -9.25 -0.24
N ARG A 111 -0.87 -9.35 0.25
CA ARG A 111 -2.08 -8.97 -0.50
C ARG A 111 -2.09 -7.46 -0.81
N ILE A 112 -1.79 -6.60 0.16
CA ILE A 112 -1.76 -5.15 -0.04
C ILE A 112 -0.62 -4.78 -1.00
N GLU A 113 0.54 -5.43 -0.88
CA GLU A 113 1.66 -5.25 -1.79
C GLU A 113 1.26 -5.58 -3.25
N GLN A 114 0.68 -6.76 -3.47
CA GLN A 114 0.21 -7.19 -4.79
C GLN A 114 -0.87 -6.26 -5.35
N GLN A 115 -1.77 -5.73 -4.51
CA GLN A 115 -2.76 -4.74 -4.94
C GLN A 115 -2.12 -3.42 -5.37
N ALA A 116 -1.10 -2.94 -4.65
CA ALA A 116 -0.37 -1.74 -5.02
C ALA A 116 0.37 -1.93 -6.35
N PHE A 117 1.09 -3.06 -6.50
CA PHE A 117 1.87 -3.36 -7.70
C PHE A 117 1.00 -3.66 -8.92
N GLY A 118 -0.17 -4.28 -8.71
CA GLY A 118 -1.16 -4.53 -9.77
C GLY A 118 -1.72 -3.27 -10.44
N ARG A 119 -1.38 -2.07 -9.93
CA ARG A 119 -1.70 -0.80 -10.58
C ARG A 119 -0.81 -0.48 -11.77
N ALA A 120 0.40 -1.04 -11.84
CA ALA A 120 1.39 -0.69 -12.85
C ALA A 120 1.03 -1.20 -14.26
N GLY A 121 0.38 -2.35 -14.36
CA GLY A 121 0.01 -2.97 -15.64
C GLY A 121 -1.36 -3.62 -15.55
N ARG A 122 -2.40 -2.92 -16.03
CA ARG A 122 -3.76 -3.46 -16.08
C ARG A 122 -4.01 -4.18 -17.40
N GLN A 123 -4.77 -5.27 -17.35
CA GLN A 123 -5.20 -6.03 -18.55
C GLN A 123 -4.05 -6.44 -19.50
N GLY A 124 -2.87 -6.75 -18.94
CA GLY A 124 -1.70 -7.15 -19.74
C GLY A 124 -0.88 -5.99 -20.31
N GLN A 125 -1.21 -4.74 -19.98
CA GLN A 125 -0.35 -3.60 -20.27
C GLN A 125 1.00 -3.75 -19.56
N PRO A 126 2.10 -3.28 -20.19
CA PRO A 126 3.39 -3.25 -19.53
C PRO A 126 3.34 -2.34 -18.31
N GLY A 127 4.20 -2.60 -17.35
CA GLY A 127 4.28 -1.82 -16.13
C GLY A 127 5.44 -2.28 -15.26
N SER A 128 5.85 -1.44 -14.33
CA SER A 128 6.83 -1.84 -13.33
C SER A 128 6.49 -1.26 -11.98
N ALA A 129 6.90 -1.94 -10.90
CA ALA A 129 6.69 -1.45 -9.56
C ALA A 129 7.99 -1.54 -8.75
N ARG A 130 8.16 -0.63 -7.79
CA ARG A 130 9.30 -0.58 -6.89
C ARG A 130 8.84 -0.20 -5.50
N LEU A 131 9.41 -0.88 -4.51
CA LEU A 131 9.23 -0.57 -3.09
C LEU A 131 10.40 0.30 -2.62
N ILE A 132 10.14 1.46 -2.03
CA ILE A 132 11.14 2.37 -1.44
C ILE A 132 10.71 2.70 -0.01
N VAL A 133 11.37 2.14 0.99
CA VAL A 133 10.92 2.20 2.39
C VAL A 133 11.94 2.94 3.25
N CYS A 134 11.48 3.71 4.22
CA CYS A 134 12.32 4.33 5.23
C CYS A 134 12.56 3.36 6.39
N SER A 135 13.82 3.10 6.73
CA SER A 135 14.18 2.20 7.85
C SER A 135 13.75 2.77 9.20
N GLU A 136 13.83 4.10 9.41
CA GLU A 136 13.40 4.77 10.65
C GLU A 136 11.93 4.47 11.00
N ASP A 137 11.05 4.46 10.00
CA ASP A 137 9.62 4.19 10.21
C ASP A 137 9.37 2.72 10.62
N GLN A 138 10.21 1.80 10.13
CA GLN A 138 10.12 0.38 10.50
C GLN A 138 10.74 0.11 11.88
N LEU A 139 11.79 0.86 12.23
CA LEU A 139 12.47 0.83 13.53
C LEU A 139 11.56 1.22 14.68
N ALA A 140 10.75 2.26 14.50
CA ALA A 140 9.78 2.69 15.50
C ALA A 140 8.75 1.61 15.88
N THR A 141 8.54 0.60 15.02
CA THR A 141 7.49 -0.41 15.18
C THR A 141 8.00 -1.73 15.78
N SER A 142 9.31 -1.99 15.86
CA SER A 142 9.79 -3.25 16.47
C SER A 142 11.15 -3.15 17.19
N GLU A 143 11.22 -3.77 18.37
CA GLU A 143 12.29 -3.63 19.37
C GLU A 143 13.66 -4.22 18.99
N SER A 144 13.84 -4.78 17.79
CA SER A 144 15.13 -5.32 17.36
C SER A 144 15.21 -5.47 15.85
N ILE A 145 15.87 -4.50 15.22
CA ILE A 145 16.13 -4.52 13.78
C ILE A 145 17.62 -4.34 13.57
N ASP A 146 18.17 -5.36 12.92
CA ASP A 146 19.46 -5.29 12.27
C ASP A 146 19.33 -4.41 11.01
N GLU A 147 20.01 -3.26 11.02
CA GLU A 147 20.05 -2.29 9.91
C GLU A 147 20.54 -2.91 8.59
N SER A 148 21.14 -4.10 8.64
CA SER A 148 21.66 -4.85 7.49
C SER A 148 20.58 -5.61 6.69
N ARG A 149 19.32 -5.61 7.15
CA ARG A 149 18.27 -6.43 6.51
C ARG A 149 17.82 -5.92 5.14
N THR A 150 17.77 -6.82 4.16
CA THR A 150 17.25 -6.54 2.82
C THR A 150 15.72 -6.54 2.81
N ILE A 151 15.10 -5.91 1.79
CA ILE A 151 13.62 -5.82 1.70
C ILE A 151 12.99 -7.21 1.73
N ASP A 152 13.63 -8.19 1.10
CA ASP A 152 13.09 -9.55 1.02
C ASP A 152 13.07 -10.22 2.39
N GLN A 153 14.11 -10.03 3.21
CA GLN A 153 14.14 -10.51 4.60
C GLN A 153 13.03 -9.86 5.46
N TRP A 154 12.69 -8.61 5.18
CA TRP A 154 11.58 -7.94 5.83
C TRP A 154 10.22 -8.49 5.40
N LYS A 155 10.04 -8.80 4.11
CA LYS A 155 8.84 -9.48 3.60
C LYS A 155 8.68 -10.86 4.23
N GLU A 156 9.76 -11.65 4.29
CA GLU A 156 9.74 -12.97 4.93
C GLU A 156 9.35 -12.89 6.41
N ARG A 157 9.89 -11.91 7.14
CA ARG A 157 9.53 -11.68 8.54
C ARG A 157 8.05 -11.32 8.67
N ARG A 158 7.57 -10.37 7.85
CA ARG A 158 6.16 -9.95 7.82
C ARG A 158 5.25 -11.16 7.57
N ASP A 159 5.51 -11.92 6.51
CA ASP A 159 4.69 -13.05 6.10
C ASP A 159 4.67 -14.15 7.17
N ARG A 160 5.79 -14.35 7.88
CA ARG A 160 5.86 -15.26 9.03
C ARG A 160 5.00 -14.78 10.21
N LEU A 161 5.03 -13.48 10.53
CA LEU A 161 4.22 -12.93 11.62
C LEU A 161 2.72 -13.00 11.29
N GLU A 162 2.35 -12.67 10.05
CA GLU A 162 0.97 -12.80 9.56
C GLU A 162 0.47 -14.26 9.68
N MET A 163 1.30 -15.25 9.35
CA MET A 163 0.96 -16.66 9.52
C MET A 163 0.69 -17.02 10.99
N VAL A 164 1.48 -16.51 11.93
CA VAL A 164 1.27 -16.74 13.36
C VAL A 164 -0.04 -16.11 13.83
N GLU A 165 -0.30 -14.86 13.42
CA GLU A 165 -1.55 -14.17 13.74
C GLU A 165 -2.78 -14.90 13.17
N MET A 166 -2.70 -15.39 11.93
CA MET A 166 -3.76 -16.19 11.32
C MET A 166 -4.06 -17.47 12.10
N ASN A 167 -3.03 -18.19 12.54
CA ASN A 167 -3.21 -19.41 13.35
C ASN A 167 -3.89 -19.11 14.69
N ILE A 168 -3.52 -18.00 15.34
CA ILE A 168 -4.17 -17.56 16.59
C ILE A 168 -5.64 -17.22 16.33
N ALA A 169 -5.92 -16.46 15.25
CA ALA A 169 -7.27 -16.10 14.86
C ALA A 169 -8.12 -17.36 14.55
N GLU A 170 -7.57 -18.37 13.88
CA GLU A 170 -8.27 -19.62 13.59
C GLU A 170 -8.71 -20.34 14.88
N VAL A 171 -7.81 -20.42 15.87
CA VAL A 171 -8.14 -21.01 17.18
C VAL A 171 -9.25 -20.21 17.88
N GLN A 172 -9.19 -18.87 17.80
CA GLN A 172 -10.21 -18.00 18.38
C GLN A 172 -11.57 -18.19 17.70
N VAL A 173 -11.61 -18.29 16.37
CA VAL A 173 -12.85 -18.55 15.62
C VAL A 173 -13.48 -19.86 16.08
N ARG A 174 -12.70 -20.95 16.18
CA ARG A 174 -13.21 -22.23 16.70
C ARG A 174 -13.74 -22.13 18.12
N GLN A 175 -13.11 -21.32 18.98
CA GLN A 175 -13.60 -21.06 20.33
C GLN A 175 -14.91 -20.27 20.34
N ILE A 176 -15.06 -19.30 19.44
CA ILE A 176 -16.31 -18.53 19.29
C ILE A 176 -17.43 -19.47 18.84
N GLU A 177 -17.20 -20.29 17.81
CA GLU A 177 -18.17 -21.28 17.32
C GLU A 177 -18.61 -22.24 18.45
N LEU A 178 -17.66 -22.73 19.25
CA LEU A 178 -17.98 -23.60 20.39
C LEU A 178 -18.83 -22.88 21.44
N LYS A 179 -18.49 -21.63 21.77
CA LYS A 179 -19.26 -20.82 22.73
C LYS A 179 -20.68 -20.56 22.22
N ASP A 180 -20.83 -20.27 20.93
CA ASP A 180 -22.15 -20.06 20.32
C ASP A 180 -22.98 -21.35 20.35
N CYS A 181 -22.38 -22.52 20.04
CA CYS A 181 -23.06 -23.81 20.17
C CYS A 181 -23.53 -24.09 21.60
N LEU A 182 -22.65 -23.86 22.59
CA LEU A 182 -22.99 -24.06 24.01
C LEU A 182 -24.09 -23.09 24.47
N LEU A 183 -24.06 -21.84 24.00
CA LEU A 183 -25.10 -20.85 24.29
C LEU A 183 -26.45 -21.29 23.73
N ILE A 184 -26.49 -21.79 22.49
CA ILE A 184 -27.72 -22.31 21.87
C ILE A 184 -28.28 -23.48 22.70
N GLN A 185 -27.44 -24.47 23.04
CA GLN A 185 -27.86 -25.62 23.85
C GLN A 185 -28.39 -25.19 25.23
N PHE A 186 -27.74 -24.21 25.86
CA PHE A 186 -28.20 -23.65 27.12
C PHE A 186 -29.57 -22.97 26.98
N LEU A 187 -29.77 -22.18 25.94
CA LEU A 187 -31.06 -21.50 25.69
C LEU A 187 -32.18 -22.51 25.42
N ASP A 188 -31.92 -23.57 24.64
CA ASP A 188 -32.89 -24.63 24.37
C ASP A 188 -33.31 -25.35 25.67
N LEU A 189 -32.36 -25.64 26.55
CA LEU A 189 -32.64 -26.25 27.87
C LEU A 189 -33.52 -25.33 28.73
N VAL A 190 -33.21 -24.03 28.77
CA VAL A 190 -33.98 -23.04 29.55
C VAL A 190 -35.40 -22.89 28.99
N HIS A 191 -35.57 -22.90 27.67
CA HIS A 191 -36.89 -22.84 27.04
C HIS A 191 -37.71 -24.12 27.29
N SER A 192 -37.07 -25.29 27.28
CA SER A 192 -37.71 -26.56 27.63
C SER A 192 -38.23 -26.52 29.07
N GLN A 193 -37.41 -26.08 30.04
CA GLN A 193 -37.82 -26.04 31.45
C GLN A 193 -38.93 -25.02 31.75
N LYS A 194 -39.04 -23.94 30.96
CA LYS A 194 -40.13 -22.97 31.08
C LYS A 194 -41.45 -23.44 30.47
N SER A 195 -41.44 -24.42 29.57
CA SER A 195 -42.66 -24.96 28.96
C SER A 195 -43.31 -26.09 29.79
N ASP A 196 -42.57 -26.64 30.75
CA ASP A 196 -43.03 -27.70 31.66
C ASP A 196 -43.62 -27.17 33.00
N ILE A 197 -43.79 -25.85 33.14
CA ILE A 197 -44.40 -25.15 34.30
C ILE A 197 -45.63 -24.37 33.82
#